data_AF-A0A0B7A3T3-F1
#
_entry.id   AF-A0A0B7A3T3-F1
#
_cell.length_a   1.000
_cell.length_b   1.000
_cell.length_c   1.000
_cell.angle_alpha   90.00
_cell.angle_beta   90.00
_cell.angle_gamma   90.00
#
_symmetry.space_group_name_H-M   'P 1'
#
loop_
_entity.id
_entity.type
_entity.pdbx_description
1 polymer ?
#
loop_
_entity_poly.entity_id
_entity_poly.type
_entity_poly.pdbx_seq_one_letter_code
_entity_poly.pdbx_strand_id
1 'polypeptide(L)'
;MSSNISHVARIRALYKAILKLHKGLPFEMQSLGDNYVKEEFRAHKTAKPEETEIFVHEWTKYYVTLAKQLGQRKQKQEIGVHMSPEMLDNFRDEQLGQLHELFKVTVKTE
;
A
#
# COMPACT_ATOMS: atom_id res chain seq x y z
N MET A 1 12.35 -27.80 2.65
CA MET A 1 11.83 -27.18 3.89
C MET A 1 12.50 -25.84 4.21
N SER A 2 13.81 -25.69 3.99
CA SER A 2 14.59 -24.46 4.24
C SER A 2 14.18 -23.24 3.39
N SER A 3 13.73 -23.45 2.15
CA SER A 3 13.26 -22.36 1.26
C SER A 3 11.99 -21.66 1.79
N ASN A 4 11.01 -22.41 2.30
CA ASN A 4 9.76 -21.85 2.83
C ASN A 4 9.98 -21.02 4.11
N ILE A 5 10.89 -21.45 4.98
CA ILE A 5 11.21 -20.70 6.21
C ILE A 5 11.84 -19.34 5.85
N SER A 6 12.70 -19.31 4.82
CA SER A 6 13.27 -18.08 4.29
C SER A 6 12.21 -17.15 3.68
N HIS A 7 11.27 -17.70 2.91
CA HIS A 7 10.18 -16.93 2.30
C HIS A 7 9.25 -16.29 3.34
N VAL A 8 8.78 -17.05 4.32
CA VAL A 8 7.93 -16.54 5.41
C VAL A 8 8.65 -15.46 6.24
N ALA A 9 9.96 -15.63 6.49
CA ALA A 9 10.76 -14.63 7.17
C ALA A 9 10.86 -13.32 6.38
N ARG A 10 11.04 -13.40 5.05
CA ARG A 10 11.06 -12.23 4.16
C ARG A 10 9.73 -11.48 4.15
N ILE A 11 8.60 -12.19 4.03
CA ILE A 11 7.26 -11.57 4.08
C ILE A 11 7.04 -10.88 5.42
N ARG A 12 7.39 -11.54 6.53
CA ARG A 12 7.27 -10.95 7.87
C ARG A 12 8.15 -9.72 8.05
N ALA A 13 9.34 -9.71 7.45
CA ALA A 13 10.23 -8.55 7.45
C ALA A 13 9.60 -7.37 6.68
N LEU A 14 9.05 -7.63 5.49
CA LEU A 14 8.36 -6.61 4.69
C LEU A 14 7.17 -6.01 5.44
N TYR A 15 6.31 -6.85 6.02
CA TYR A 15 5.18 -6.43 6.85
C TYR A 15 5.60 -5.48 7.98
N LYS A 16 6.63 -5.87 8.76
CA LYS A 16 7.16 -5.05 9.86
C LYS A 16 7.80 -3.75 9.35
N ALA A 17 8.49 -3.80 8.22
CA ALA A 17 9.13 -2.64 7.63
C ALA A 17 8.10 -1.60 7.18
N ILE A 18 7.00 -2.03 6.54
CA ILE A 18 5.89 -1.16 6.15
C ILE A 18 5.23 -0.50 7.37
N LEU A 19 4.88 -1.27 8.40
CA LEU A 19 4.29 -0.70 9.62
C LEU A 19 5.23 0.28 10.35
N LYS A 20 6.55 0.04 10.29
CA LYS A 20 7.53 0.99 10.82
C LYS A 20 7.55 2.28 10.01
N LEU A 21 7.43 2.16 8.68
CA LEU A 21 7.43 3.28 7.75
C LEU A 21 6.19 4.16 7.91
N HIS A 22 5.03 3.55 8.17
CA HIS A 22 3.77 4.27 8.43
C HIS A 22 3.83 5.22 9.63
N LYS A 23 4.74 5.01 10.59
CA LYS A 23 4.95 5.94 11.70
C LYS A 23 5.45 7.32 11.26
N GLY A 24 5.93 7.45 10.02
CA GLY A 24 6.30 8.73 9.42
C GLY A 24 5.16 9.44 8.69
N LEU A 25 3.96 8.85 8.63
CA LEU A 25 2.79 9.42 7.97
C LEU A 25 1.97 10.31 8.92
N PRO A 26 1.14 11.23 8.37
CA PRO A 26 0.08 11.88 9.14
C PRO A 26 -0.84 10.85 9.81
N PHE A 27 -1.42 11.22 10.95
CA PHE A 27 -2.14 10.29 11.82
C PHE A 27 -3.30 9.55 11.10
N GLU A 28 -4.10 10.27 10.31
CA GLU A 28 -5.24 9.71 9.59
C GLU A 28 -4.77 8.67 8.56
N MET A 29 -3.72 9.00 7.80
CA MET A 29 -3.10 8.11 6.81
C MET A 29 -2.47 6.88 7.47
N GLN A 30 -1.78 7.07 8.60
CA GLN A 30 -1.18 5.98 9.35
C GLN A 30 -2.26 5.01 9.84
N SER A 31 -3.31 5.51 10.48
CA SER A 31 -4.38 4.69 11.06
C SER A 31 -5.08 3.85 9.98
N LEU A 32 -5.44 4.49 8.86
CA LEU A 32 -6.07 3.81 7.73
C LEU A 32 -5.13 2.76 7.11
N GLY A 33 -3.88 3.15 6.85
CA GLY A 33 -2.88 2.27 6.23
C GLY A 33 -2.50 1.08 7.09
N ASP A 34 -2.34 1.25 8.41
CA ASP A 34 -2.01 0.18 9.34
C ASP A 34 -3.10 -0.91 9.39
N ASN A 35 -4.36 -0.50 9.36
CA ASN A 35 -5.49 -1.43 9.32
C ASN A 35 -5.52 -2.18 7.99
N TYR A 36 -5.37 -1.46 6.88
CA TYR A 36 -5.36 -2.08 5.55
C TYR A 36 -4.21 -3.09 5.39
N VAL A 37 -2.98 -2.74 5.79
CA VAL A 37 -1.82 -3.64 5.75
C VAL A 37 -2.06 -4.92 6.56
N LYS A 38 -2.65 -4.79 7.76
CA LYS A 38 -2.96 -5.96 8.61
C LYS A 38 -3.96 -6.90 7.94
N GLU A 39 -5.01 -6.33 7.33
CA GLU A 39 -6.05 -7.10 6.67
C GLU A 39 -5.52 -7.82 5.42
N GLU A 40 -4.81 -7.10 4.56
CA GLU A 40 -4.26 -7.63 3.31
C GLU A 40 -3.23 -8.73 3.55
N PHE A 41 -2.26 -8.52 4.45
CA PHE A 41 -1.29 -9.56 4.80
C PHE A 41 -1.93 -10.75 5.52
N ARG A 42 -3.07 -10.56 6.21
CA ARG A 42 -3.83 -11.67 6.82
C ARG A 42 -4.57 -12.47 5.75
N ALA A 43 -5.22 -11.80 4.80
CA ALA A 43 -5.94 -12.41 3.70
C ALA A 43 -5.00 -13.24 2.80
N HIS A 44 -3.78 -12.75 2.56
CA HIS A 44 -2.80 -13.41 1.69
C HIS A 44 -1.99 -14.53 2.36
N LYS A 45 -2.27 -14.91 3.62
CA LYS A 45 -1.58 -16.02 4.28
C LYS A 45 -1.79 -17.37 3.61
N THR A 46 -2.92 -17.55 2.94
CA THR A 46 -3.33 -18.79 2.28
C THR A 46 -3.50 -18.61 0.76
N ALA A 47 -2.94 -17.53 0.21
CA ALA A 47 -2.96 -17.27 -1.23
C ALA A 47 -2.15 -18.31 -2.00
N LYS A 48 -2.42 -18.46 -3.30
CA LYS A 48 -1.63 -19.34 -4.16
C LYS A 48 -0.19 -18.80 -4.30
N PRO A 49 0.80 -19.65 -4.60
CA PRO A 49 2.18 -19.19 -4.77
C PRO A 49 2.34 -18.09 -5.83
N GLU A 50 1.62 -18.20 -6.95
CA GLU A 50 1.66 -17.20 -8.03
C GLU A 50 1.15 -15.82 -7.56
N GLU A 51 0.02 -15.81 -6.86
CA GLU A 51 -0.58 -14.61 -6.27
C GLU A 51 0.32 -14.03 -5.18
N THR A 52 0.99 -14.89 -4.41
CA THR A 52 1.91 -14.48 -3.34
C THR A 52 3.14 -13.77 -3.89
N GLU A 53 3.71 -14.24 -5.00
CA GLU A 53 4.85 -13.55 -5.64
C GLU A 53 4.45 -12.18 -6.16
N ILE A 54 3.29 -12.06 -6.83
CA ILE A 54 2.75 -10.76 -7.28
C ILE A 54 2.50 -9.85 -6.08
N PHE A 55 1.86 -10.36 -5.03
CA PHE A 55 1.61 -9.62 -3.80
C PHE A 55 2.92 -9.08 -3.19
N VAL A 56 3.92 -9.92 -2.98
CA VAL A 56 5.20 -9.50 -2.39
C VAL A 56 5.90 -8.46 -3.26
N HIS A 57 5.83 -8.59 -4.59
CA HIS A 57 6.38 -7.60 -5.53
C HIS A 57 5.72 -6.24 -5.39
N GLU A 58 4.39 -6.17 -5.47
CA GLU A 58 3.64 -4.91 -5.38
C GLU A 58 3.80 -4.26 -3.99
N TRP A 59 3.78 -5.03 -2.91
CA TRP A 59 4.02 -4.51 -1.56
C TRP A 59 5.47 -4.05 -1.33
N THR A 60 6.43 -4.66 -2.02
CA THR A 60 7.82 -4.18 -2.02
C THR A 60 7.93 -2.85 -2.77
N LYS A 61 7.27 -2.71 -3.93
CA LYS A 61 7.19 -1.42 -4.65
C LYS A 61 6.56 -0.34 -3.78
N TYR A 62 5.45 -0.64 -3.12
CA TYR A 62 4.79 0.29 -2.19
C TYR A 62 5.76 0.76 -1.10
N TYR A 63 6.46 -0.19 -0.44
CA TYR A 63 7.46 0.13 0.57
C TYR A 63 8.57 1.04 0.04
N VAL A 64 9.13 0.74 -1.14
CA VAL A 64 10.22 1.53 -1.74
C VAL A 64 9.76 2.95 -2.09
N THR A 65 8.58 3.08 -2.70
CA THR A 65 7.98 4.37 -3.05
C THR A 65 7.76 5.22 -1.80
N LEU A 66 7.12 4.64 -0.78
CA LEU A 66 6.83 5.36 0.45
C LEU A 66 8.12 5.73 1.22
N ALA A 67 9.12 4.85 1.22
CA ALA A 67 10.42 5.13 1.85
C ALA A 67 11.16 6.29 1.18
N LYS A 68 11.08 6.37 -0.15
CA LYS A 68 11.63 7.50 -0.90
C LYS A 68 10.92 8.81 -0.55
N GLN A 69 9.59 8.79 -0.48
CA GLN A 69 8.78 9.98 -0.15
C GLN A 69 9.05 10.48 1.28
N LEU A 70 9.15 9.56 2.24
CA LEU A 70 9.44 9.91 3.64
C LEU A 70 10.89 10.31 3.90
N GLY A 71 11.83 9.88 3.04
CA GLY A 71 13.24 10.25 3.13
C GLY A 71 13.55 11.68 2.67
N GLN A 72 12.65 12.32 1.91
CA GLN A 72 12.83 13.67 1.39
C GLN A 72 12.48 14.72 2.45
N ARG A 73 13.50 15.19 3.18
CA ARG A 73 13.37 16.20 4.26
C ARG A 73 13.07 17.63 3.79
N LYS A 74 12.98 17.88 2.48
CA LYS A 74 12.87 19.24 1.93
C LYS A 74 11.64 19.32 1.03
N GLN A 75 10.68 20.13 1.45
CA GLN A 75 9.37 20.44 0.83
C GLN A 75 8.18 19.60 1.31
N LYS A 76 7.00 20.21 1.14
CA LYS A 76 5.66 19.68 1.44
C LYS A 76 5.63 18.21 1.00
N GLN A 77 5.52 17.32 1.97
CA GLN A 77 5.77 15.90 1.76
C GLN A 77 4.61 15.32 0.96
N GLU A 78 4.78 15.23 -0.37
CA GLU A 78 3.80 14.63 -1.26
C GLU A 78 3.81 13.12 -1.05
N ILE A 79 2.79 12.62 -0.37
CA ILE A 79 2.58 11.21 -0.10
C ILE A 79 1.65 10.63 -1.16
N GLY A 80 2.03 9.49 -1.73
CA GLY A 80 1.26 8.81 -2.76
C GLY A 80 1.75 9.09 -4.19
N VAL A 81 1.16 8.40 -5.16
CA VAL A 81 1.50 8.52 -6.58
C VAL A 81 0.24 8.92 -7.34
N HIS A 82 0.40 9.76 -8.36
CA HIS A 82 -0.70 10.09 -9.25
C HIS A 82 -1.20 8.83 -9.96
N MET A 83 -2.52 8.65 -9.96
CA MET A 83 -3.19 7.58 -10.69
C MET A 83 -3.15 7.90 -12.19
N SER A 84 -2.62 6.99 -13.00
CA SER A 84 -2.60 7.18 -14.45
C SER A 84 -3.96 6.86 -15.07
N PRO A 85 -4.32 7.44 -16.23
CA PRO A 85 -5.59 7.14 -16.90
C PRO A 85 -5.76 5.64 -17.20
N GLU A 86 -4.69 4.97 -17.58
CA GLU A 86 -4.71 3.54 -17.91
C GLU A 86 -5.00 2.67 -16.68
N MET A 87 -4.68 3.17 -15.47
CA MET A 87 -5.03 2.48 -14.24
C MET A 87 -6.54 2.52 -14.00
N LEU A 88 -7.22 3.63 -14.36
CA LEU A 88 -8.67 3.77 -14.21
C LEU A 88 -9.44 2.81 -15.13
N ASP A 89 -8.91 2.50 -16.31
CA ASP A 89 -9.52 1.55 -17.24
C ASP A 89 -9.61 0.12 -16.68
N ASN A 90 -8.82 -0.19 -15.64
CA ASN A 90 -8.84 -1.49 -14.97
C ASN A 90 -9.89 -1.60 -13.84
N PHE A 91 -10.60 -0.51 -13.53
CA PHE A 91 -11.58 -0.49 -12.45
C PHE A 91 -12.97 -0.88 -12.97
N ARG A 92 -13.77 -1.54 -12.13
CA ARG A 92 -15.20 -1.72 -12.41
C ARG A 92 -15.95 -0.39 -12.26
N ASP A 93 -17.08 -0.25 -12.95
CA ASP A 93 -17.93 0.95 -12.88
C ASP A 93 -18.28 1.37 -11.44
N GLU A 94 -18.58 0.41 -10.57
CA GLU A 94 -18.86 0.67 -9.16
C GLU A 94 -17.65 1.23 -8.41
N GLN A 95 -16.45 0.71 -8.70
CA GLN A 95 -15.21 1.19 -8.08
C GLN A 95 -14.84 2.59 -8.59
N LEU A 96 -15.10 2.89 -9.86
CA LEU A 96 -14.98 4.23 -10.43
C LEU A 96 -15.94 5.22 -9.77
N GLY A 97 -17.21 4.80 -9.58
CA GLY A 97 -18.21 5.59 -8.86
C GLY A 97 -17.77 5.92 -7.43
N GLN A 98 -17.31 4.92 -6.68
CA GLN A 98 -16.80 5.11 -5.32
C GLN A 98 -15.58 6.03 -5.28
N LEU A 99 -14.62 5.83 -6.18
CA LEU A 99 -13.43 6.67 -6.28
C LEU A 99 -13.79 8.13 -6.57
N HIS A 100 -14.76 8.34 -7.46
CA HIS A 100 -15.25 9.68 -7.79
C HIS A 100 -15.96 10.37 -6.61
N GLU A 101 -16.74 9.63 -5.82
CA GLU A 101 -17.36 10.19 -4.61
C GLU A 101 -16.30 10.57 -3.56
N LEU A 102 -15.27 9.74 -3.38
CA LEU A 102 -14.13 10.07 -2.51
C LEU A 102 -13.43 11.35 -2.97
N PHE A 103 -13.18 11.49 -4.28
CA PHE A 103 -12.56 12.68 -4.85
C PHE A 103 -13.40 13.95 -4.61
N LYS A 104 -14.72 13.89 -4.77
CA LYS A 104 -15.60 15.04 -4.48
C LYS A 104 -15.51 15.47 -3.01
N VAL A 105 -15.40 14.52 -2.08
CA VAL A 105 -15.30 14.83 -0.65
C VAL A 105 -13.98 15.55 -0.34
N THR A 106 -12.87 15.12 -0.94
CA THR A 106 -11.57 15.76 -0.70
C THR A 106 -11.50 17.16 -1.30
N VAL A 107 -12.08 17.39 -2.48
CA VAL A 107 -12.11 18.73 -3.12
C VAL A 107 -13.05 19.70 -2.41
N LYS A 108 -14.13 19.22 -1.78
CA LYS A 108 -15.09 20.07 -1.04
C LYS A 108 -14.59 20.54 0.32
N THR A 109 -13.51 19.94 0.83
CA THR A 109 -13.01 20.18 2.20
C THR A 109 -11.87 21.22 2.23
N GLU A 110 -11.46 21.76 1.07
CA GLU A 110 -10.57 22.92 0.93
C GLU A 110 -11.37 24.19 0.54
#